data_AF-A0A1U7CUH2-F1
#
_entry.id   AF-A0A1U7CUH2-F1
#
_cell.length_a   1.000
_cell.length_b   1.000
_cell.length_c   1.000
_cell.angle_alpha   90.00
_cell.angle_beta   90.00
_cell.angle_gamma   90.00
#
_symmetry.space_group_name_H-M   'P 1'
#
loop_
_entity.id
_entity.type
_entity.pdbx_description
1 polymer ?
#
loop_
_entity_poly.entity_id
_entity_poly.type
_entity_poly.pdbx_seq_one_letter_code
_entity_poly.pdbx_strand_id
1 'polypeptide(L)'
;MLDTLRNNDGGRSRPSSATRRPGGFTLVELIVVMVIISIILVFMLNASMSALRSAQEKATQGLIAKIDSALSDRVDAILQARVASPTAVQTIVSQIYDGVTPMNASTSERAFVLAQIELFQREMPDVFYVQDPATYGYPLNFAANPYPIVDGSPNTVATAPDADAPYVLPLGTGWPYSAVTGANYFNPGLGIYGASYNVAAGVYKNLGYLPTGFDGVDNNGDGRVDEWAEGVGGNAAVLALVQTNLAAHTHKTARAEMLYALLVEAQGPFGSILNRDDFTDKEVQDTDGDGLPEFVDAWGEPLQFFRWPLLFHSDFQQGQRFLTNTTTGNPVYSSPYDDMIQQRELDALDPNQQLMSAAWWSSGYNDATQNSAVPPFPAGFTSNGTGKWSPGVAFFENYFHLLHEPLFQSATAPVPGQFWDRGAPGGDFAARRSFSSKFLVVSAGPDKQLGVFLYGDAALQSDLATAASGSIYSAAFPLLGMESLAAPLNYQDLTNLVTGKVSLGDTVTSVSSSPNYPPTTLDIQAQGQDDINNHNIPAGGIGGSAP
;
A
#
# COMPACT_ATOMS: atom_id res chain seq x y z
N MET A 1 -93.48 -72.28 -23.00
CA MET A 1 -92.72 -71.05 -23.22
C MET A 1 -93.36 -69.99 -22.33
N LEU A 2 -92.66 -69.61 -21.26
CA LEU A 2 -92.91 -68.52 -20.29
C LEU A 2 -94.29 -68.48 -19.60
N ASP A 3 -94.37 -68.72 -18.28
CA ASP A 3 -93.91 -67.88 -17.16
C ASP A 3 -94.87 -66.73 -16.88
N THR A 4 -95.39 -66.67 -15.65
CA THR A 4 -95.75 -65.47 -14.86
C THR A 4 -96.80 -65.78 -13.77
N LEU A 5 -96.31 -66.16 -12.59
CA LEU A 5 -97.00 -65.92 -11.33
C LEU A 5 -95.95 -65.65 -10.23
N ARG A 6 -95.96 -64.44 -9.68
CA ARG A 6 -95.92 -64.08 -8.23
C ARG A 6 -95.04 -62.89 -7.89
N ASN A 7 -95.73 -61.84 -7.42
CA ASN A 7 -95.61 -61.23 -6.10
C ASN A 7 -94.22 -60.93 -5.49
N ASN A 8 -94.08 -59.63 -5.21
CA ASN A 8 -93.72 -59.06 -3.90
C ASN A 8 -92.24 -59.02 -3.55
N ASP A 9 -91.57 -57.94 -3.94
CA ASP A 9 -90.31 -57.51 -3.31
C ASP A 9 -90.48 -56.16 -2.62
N GLY A 10 -90.31 -56.20 -1.30
CA GLY A 10 -90.33 -55.06 -0.41
C GLY A 10 -89.17 -54.11 -0.68
N GLY A 11 -89.48 -52.82 -0.73
CA GLY A 11 -88.49 -51.76 -0.75
C GLY A 11 -87.62 -51.77 0.51
N ARG A 12 -86.35 -52.17 0.36
CA ARG A 12 -85.28 -51.84 1.31
C ARG A 12 -84.60 -50.56 0.85
N SER A 13 -84.84 -49.49 1.59
CA SER A 13 -84.12 -48.22 1.56
C SER A 13 -82.62 -48.44 1.85
N ARG A 14 -81.77 -48.03 0.91
CA ARG A 14 -80.32 -47.89 1.11
C ARG A 14 -80.05 -46.72 2.07
N PRO A 15 -79.19 -46.86 3.10
CA PRO A 15 -78.75 -45.71 3.87
C PRO A 15 -77.79 -44.85 3.01
N SER A 16 -78.15 -43.59 2.86
CA SER A 16 -77.31 -42.53 2.30
C SER A 16 -76.04 -42.35 3.14
N SER A 17 -74.89 -42.47 2.49
CA SER A 17 -73.58 -42.09 3.03
C SER A 17 -73.60 -40.63 3.47
N ALA A 18 -73.43 -40.40 4.76
CA ALA A 18 -73.27 -39.07 5.34
C ALA A 18 -71.86 -38.56 5.01
N THR A 19 -71.78 -37.59 4.11
CA THR A 19 -70.58 -36.77 3.89
C THR A 19 -70.29 -35.99 5.17
N ARG A 20 -69.27 -36.41 5.94
CA ARG A 20 -68.71 -35.61 7.05
C ARG A 20 -68.22 -34.29 6.47
N ARG A 21 -68.86 -33.19 6.87
CA ARG A 21 -68.32 -31.84 6.66
C ARG A 21 -67.11 -31.67 7.60
N PRO A 22 -65.95 -31.20 7.11
CA PRO A 22 -64.83 -30.89 7.99
C PRO A 22 -65.24 -29.78 8.97
N GLY A 23 -64.97 -29.98 10.27
CA GLY A 23 -65.19 -28.97 11.29
C GLY A 23 -64.29 -27.76 11.03
N GLY A 24 -64.84 -26.55 11.13
CA GLY A 24 -64.07 -25.31 10.99
C GLY A 24 -63.08 -25.14 12.15
N PHE A 25 -61.92 -24.55 11.85
CA PHE A 25 -60.86 -24.28 12.80
C PHE A 25 -61.31 -23.34 13.93
N THR A 26 -60.87 -23.64 15.15
CA THR A 26 -61.14 -22.78 16.31
C THR A 26 -60.19 -21.59 16.35
N LEU A 27 -60.63 -20.46 16.93
CA LEU A 27 -59.80 -19.26 17.08
C LEU A 27 -58.52 -19.55 17.90
N VAL A 28 -58.60 -20.49 18.84
CA VAL A 28 -57.45 -20.95 19.64
C VAL A 28 -56.41 -21.68 18.78
N GLU A 29 -56.82 -22.57 17.88
CA GLU A 29 -55.89 -23.23 16.94
C GLU A 29 -55.18 -22.21 16.04
N LEU A 30 -55.89 -21.20 15.54
CA LEU A 30 -55.28 -20.15 14.72
C LEU A 30 -54.24 -19.34 15.50
N ILE A 31 -54.53 -18.98 16.75
CA ILE A 31 -53.56 -18.27 17.59
C ILE A 31 -52.34 -19.15 17.88
N VAL A 32 -52.53 -20.42 18.20
CA VAL A 32 -51.42 -21.36 18.45
C VAL A 32 -50.54 -21.50 17.21
N VAL A 33 -51.14 -21.64 16.03
CA VAL A 33 -50.39 -21.73 14.76
C VAL A 33 -49.61 -20.44 14.49
N MET A 34 -50.23 -19.27 14.67
CA MET A 34 -49.54 -17.99 14.48
C MET A 34 -48.37 -17.81 15.45
N VAL A 35 -48.51 -18.22 16.71
CA VAL A 35 -47.43 -18.18 17.71
C VAL A 35 -46.28 -19.11 17.30
N ILE A 36 -46.58 -20.35 16.91
CA ILE A 36 -45.55 -21.31 16.48
C ILE A 36 -44.81 -20.80 15.24
N ILE A 37 -45.53 -20.31 14.23
CA ILE A 37 -44.90 -19.75 13.02
C ILE A 37 -44.03 -18.54 13.36
N SER A 38 -44.49 -17.65 14.25
CA SER A 38 -43.72 -16.47 14.66
C SER A 38 -42.40 -16.85 15.34
N ILE A 39 -42.44 -17.84 16.25
CA ILE A 39 -41.24 -18.33 16.94
C ILE A 39 -40.26 -18.96 15.93
N ILE A 40 -40.75 -19.79 15.01
CA ILE A 40 -39.91 -20.42 13.99
C ILE A 40 -39.27 -19.38 13.07
N LEU A 41 -40.04 -18.37 12.63
CA LEU A 41 -39.54 -17.30 11.76
C LEU A 41 -38.42 -16.50 12.42
N VAL A 42 -38.54 -16.15 13.70
CA VAL A 42 -37.48 -15.42 14.42
C VAL A 42 -36.19 -16.22 14.48
N PHE A 43 -36.26 -17.52 14.82
CA PHE A 43 -35.07 -18.38 14.83
C PHE A 43 -34.47 -18.55 13.43
N MET A 44 -35.30 -18.73 12.41
CA MET A 44 -34.85 -18.91 11.03
C MET A 44 -34.16 -17.65 10.49
N LEU A 45 -34.70 -16.46 10.78
CA LEU A 45 -34.10 -15.19 10.39
C LEU A 45 -32.74 -15.00 11.06
N ASN A 46 -32.63 -15.21 12.38
CA ASN A 46 -31.35 -15.09 13.09
C ASN A 46 -30.29 -16.07 12.57
N ALA A 47 -30.67 -17.33 12.32
CA ALA A 47 -29.77 -18.32 11.73
C ALA A 47 -29.34 -17.95 10.31
N SER A 48 -30.27 -17.45 9.48
CA SER A 48 -29.97 -17.03 8.11
C SER A 48 -29.02 -15.83 8.06
N MET A 49 -29.19 -14.84 8.94
CA MET A 49 -28.31 -13.66 9.00
C MET A 49 -26.89 -14.05 9.44
N SER A 50 -26.76 -14.94 10.42
CA SER A 50 -25.46 -15.50 10.83
C SER A 50 -24.80 -16.30 9.71
N ALA A 51 -25.58 -17.12 8.99
CA ALA A 51 -25.09 -17.88 7.84
C ALA A 51 -24.62 -16.97 6.69
N LEU A 52 -25.34 -15.88 6.42
CA LEU A 52 -24.95 -14.88 5.41
C LEU A 52 -23.64 -14.20 5.80
N ARG A 53 -23.50 -13.75 7.05
CA ARG A 53 -22.24 -13.14 7.53
C ARG A 53 -21.06 -14.09 7.40
N SER A 54 -21.21 -15.33 7.86
CA SER A 54 -20.15 -16.33 7.72
C SER A 54 -19.82 -16.65 6.26
N ALA A 55 -20.81 -16.61 5.36
CA ALA A 55 -20.57 -16.79 3.93
C ALA A 55 -19.81 -15.59 3.32
N GLN A 56 -20.13 -14.37 3.73
CA GLN A 56 -19.42 -13.16 3.33
C GLN A 56 -17.97 -13.18 3.81
N GLU A 57 -17.74 -13.48 5.09
CA GLU A 57 -16.40 -13.62 5.67
C GLU A 57 -15.55 -14.65 4.91
N LYS A 58 -16.11 -15.83 4.63
CA LYS A 58 -15.39 -16.88 3.87
C LYS A 58 -15.13 -16.49 2.42
N ALA A 59 -16.06 -15.79 1.78
CA ALA A 59 -15.85 -15.30 0.42
C ALA A 59 -14.70 -14.28 0.38
N THR A 60 -14.70 -13.31 1.29
CA THR A 60 -13.62 -12.32 1.44
C THR A 60 -12.28 -12.99 1.77
N GLN A 61 -12.25 -13.96 2.69
CA GLN A 61 -11.03 -14.72 3.00
C GLN A 61 -10.50 -15.49 1.78
N GLY A 62 -11.39 -16.10 0.98
CA GLY A 62 -11.01 -16.80 -0.25
C GLY A 62 -10.43 -15.85 -1.31
N LEU A 63 -11.04 -14.68 -1.48
CA LEU A 63 -10.55 -13.62 -2.37
C LEU A 63 -9.16 -13.14 -1.93
N ILE A 64 -8.99 -12.80 -0.65
CA ILE A 64 -7.71 -12.35 -0.08
C ILE A 64 -6.63 -13.43 -0.23
N ALA A 65 -6.94 -14.70 0.02
CA ALA A 65 -5.97 -15.79 -0.14
C ALA A 65 -5.53 -15.97 -1.61
N LYS A 66 -6.44 -15.77 -2.57
CA LYS A 66 -6.12 -15.80 -4.00
C LYS A 66 -5.20 -14.63 -4.38
N ILE A 67 -5.52 -13.43 -3.91
CA ILE A 67 -4.71 -12.22 -4.11
C ILE A 67 -3.33 -12.38 -3.49
N ASP A 68 -3.23 -12.91 -2.26
CA ASP A 68 -1.97 -13.14 -1.54
C ASP A 68 -1.03 -14.10 -2.30
N SER A 69 -1.59 -15.18 -2.88
CA SER A 69 -0.84 -16.08 -3.75
C SER A 69 -0.30 -15.36 -4.99
N ALA A 70 -1.14 -14.55 -5.66
CA ALA A 70 -0.72 -13.82 -6.85
C ALA A 70 0.33 -12.73 -6.55
N LEU A 71 0.20 -12.05 -5.40
CA LEU A 71 1.21 -11.10 -4.93
C LEU A 71 2.54 -11.79 -4.64
N SER A 72 2.51 -12.98 -4.03
CA SER A 72 3.72 -13.77 -3.77
C SER A 72 4.42 -14.16 -5.08
N ASP A 73 3.66 -14.63 -6.08
CA ASP A 73 4.20 -14.94 -7.41
C ASP A 73 4.83 -13.71 -8.07
N ARG A 74 4.22 -12.52 -7.90
CA ARG A 74 4.77 -11.25 -8.40
C ARG A 74 6.10 -10.90 -7.75
N VAL A 75 6.15 -10.99 -6.42
CA VAL A 75 7.35 -10.70 -5.63
C VAL A 75 8.47 -11.63 -6.04
N ASP A 76 8.19 -12.93 -6.13
CA ASP A 76 9.18 -13.91 -6.55
C ASP A 76 9.71 -13.61 -7.95
N ALA A 77 8.86 -13.18 -8.89
CA ALA A 77 9.28 -12.76 -10.22
C ALA A 77 10.22 -11.53 -10.18
N ILE A 78 9.91 -10.53 -9.35
CA ILE A 78 10.71 -9.31 -9.19
C ILE A 78 12.04 -9.61 -8.47
N LEU A 79 12.04 -10.47 -7.45
CA LEU A 79 13.24 -10.87 -6.73
C LEU A 79 14.18 -11.72 -7.60
N GLN A 80 13.63 -12.48 -8.54
CA GLN A 80 14.42 -13.24 -9.52
C GLN A 80 14.92 -12.37 -10.67
N ALA A 81 14.33 -11.20 -10.89
CA ALA A 81 14.78 -10.27 -11.91
C ALA A 81 16.20 -9.79 -11.57
N ARG A 82 17.14 -9.99 -12.50
CA ARG A 82 18.46 -9.41 -12.33
C ARG A 82 18.36 -7.90 -12.47
N VAL A 83 18.66 -7.20 -11.38
CA VAL A 83 18.79 -5.74 -11.41
C VAL A 83 19.95 -5.38 -12.34
N ALA A 84 19.71 -4.38 -13.18
CA ALA A 84 20.75 -3.79 -14.02
C ALA A 84 21.88 -3.20 -13.15
N SER A 85 23.00 -2.82 -13.75
CA SER A 85 24.08 -2.15 -13.01
C SER A 85 23.55 -0.94 -12.24
N PRO A 86 23.87 -0.78 -10.94
CA PRO A 86 23.39 0.34 -10.14
C PRO A 86 23.70 1.69 -10.78
N THR A 87 22.80 2.66 -10.62
CA THR A 87 23.01 4.01 -11.13
C THR A 87 24.15 4.71 -10.38
N ALA A 88 24.63 5.82 -10.95
CA ALA A 88 25.63 6.65 -10.29
C ALA A 88 25.14 7.14 -8.91
N VAL A 89 23.85 7.50 -8.81
CA VAL A 89 23.22 7.94 -7.54
C VAL A 89 23.24 6.83 -6.51
N GLN A 90 22.77 5.63 -6.86
CA GLN A 90 22.77 4.48 -5.95
C GLN A 90 24.19 4.12 -5.50
N THR A 91 25.17 4.18 -6.40
CA THR A 91 26.57 3.91 -6.06
C THR A 91 27.13 4.96 -5.10
N ILE A 92 26.87 6.24 -5.36
CA ILE A 92 27.30 7.35 -4.49
C ILE A 92 26.68 7.21 -3.10
N VAL A 93 25.35 7.08 -3.04
CA VAL A 93 24.60 6.95 -1.78
C VAL A 93 25.14 5.77 -0.99
N SER A 94 25.38 4.61 -1.63
CA SER A 94 25.88 3.41 -0.94
C SER A 94 27.19 3.59 -0.17
N GLN A 95 27.93 4.69 -0.40
CA GLN A 95 29.23 4.96 0.21
C GLN A 95 29.22 6.17 1.15
N ILE A 96 28.07 6.80 1.39
CA ILE A 96 28.01 8.03 2.19
C ILE A 96 27.78 7.70 3.67
N TYR A 97 28.79 7.98 4.49
CA TYR A 97 28.79 7.68 5.92
C TYR A 97 28.81 8.93 6.82
N ASP A 98 29.48 10.02 6.40
CA ASP A 98 29.74 11.20 7.25
C ASP A 98 29.75 12.54 6.49
N GLY A 99 29.22 12.59 5.27
CA GLY A 99 29.18 13.82 4.45
C GLY A 99 30.51 14.17 3.76
N VAL A 100 31.51 13.29 3.78
CA VAL A 100 32.75 13.45 3.02
C VAL A 100 32.59 12.91 1.59
N THR A 101 33.19 13.62 0.62
CA THR A 101 33.22 13.24 -0.81
C THR A 101 33.76 11.83 -1.05
N PRO A 102 33.00 10.93 -1.72
CA PRO A 102 33.50 9.61 -2.10
C PRO A 102 34.56 9.76 -3.21
N MET A 103 35.83 9.63 -2.85
CA MET A 103 36.92 9.53 -3.83
C MET A 103 36.98 8.07 -4.32
N ASN A 104 36.28 7.81 -5.44
CA ASN A 104 36.19 6.55 -6.22
C ASN A 104 34.96 5.66 -5.89
N ALA A 105 33.82 6.00 -6.50
CA ALA A 105 32.59 5.22 -6.47
C ALA A 105 32.77 3.83 -7.14
N SER A 106 33.21 2.82 -6.38
CA SER A 106 33.12 1.40 -6.76
C SER A 106 31.75 0.83 -6.41
N THR A 107 31.15 0.07 -7.33
CA THR A 107 29.91 -0.70 -7.08
C THR A 107 30.07 -1.59 -5.83
N SER A 108 29.17 -1.43 -4.86
CA SER A 108 29.13 -2.20 -3.61
C SER A 108 27.90 -3.12 -3.58
N GLU A 109 27.90 -4.13 -2.71
CA GLU A 109 26.69 -4.96 -2.49
C GLU A 109 25.48 -4.11 -2.08
N ARG A 110 25.71 -3.08 -1.25
CA ARG A 110 24.67 -2.11 -0.86
C ARG A 110 24.08 -1.36 -2.05
N ALA A 111 24.90 -0.98 -3.04
CA ALA A 111 24.38 -0.33 -4.25
C ALA A 111 23.41 -1.24 -5.03
N PHE A 112 23.65 -2.55 -5.04
CA PHE A 112 22.71 -3.51 -5.62
C PHE A 112 21.44 -3.66 -4.79
N VAL A 113 21.53 -3.65 -3.45
CA VAL A 113 20.34 -3.65 -2.57
C VAL A 113 19.48 -2.41 -2.83
N LEU A 114 20.10 -1.22 -2.91
CA LEU A 114 19.38 0.02 -3.26
C LEU A 114 18.70 -0.08 -4.62
N ALA A 115 19.39 -0.63 -5.62
CA ALA A 115 18.84 -0.81 -6.96
C ALA A 115 17.69 -1.83 -7.00
N GLN A 116 17.78 -2.92 -6.21
CA GLN A 116 16.72 -3.93 -6.06
C GLN A 116 15.49 -3.34 -5.38
N ILE A 117 15.67 -2.58 -4.30
CA ILE A 117 14.57 -1.90 -3.61
C ILE A 117 13.89 -0.95 -4.58
N GLU A 118 14.64 -0.13 -5.31
CA GLU A 118 14.04 0.80 -6.29
C GLU A 118 13.31 0.09 -7.45
N LEU A 119 13.82 -1.07 -7.89
CA LEU A 119 13.10 -1.93 -8.84
C LEU A 119 11.79 -2.44 -8.24
N PHE A 120 11.84 -2.98 -7.03
CA PHE A 120 10.67 -3.50 -6.35
C PHE A 120 9.59 -2.42 -6.19
N GLN A 121 10.03 -1.23 -5.83
CA GLN A 121 9.17 -0.11 -5.55
C GLN A 121 8.47 0.47 -6.78
N ARG A 122 9.21 0.65 -7.89
CA ARG A 122 8.62 1.14 -9.16
C ARG A 122 7.65 0.13 -9.78
N GLU A 123 7.90 -1.16 -9.56
CA GLU A 123 7.12 -2.24 -10.16
C GLU A 123 5.93 -2.68 -9.30
N MET A 124 5.88 -2.22 -8.04
CA MET A 124 4.80 -2.44 -7.09
C MET A 124 4.50 -1.15 -6.28
N PRO A 125 4.04 -0.08 -6.93
CA PRO A 125 3.45 1.05 -6.21
C PRO A 125 2.18 0.60 -5.49
N ASP A 126 1.86 1.24 -4.36
CA ASP A 126 0.71 0.85 -3.52
C ASP A 126 -0.50 1.77 -3.68
N VAL A 127 -0.28 3.04 -4.01
CA VAL A 127 -1.32 4.05 -4.20
C VAL A 127 -0.88 5.07 -5.25
N PHE A 128 -1.84 5.80 -5.81
CA PHE A 128 -1.58 6.97 -6.64
C PHE A 128 -2.51 8.13 -6.30
N TYR A 129 -2.16 9.29 -6.83
CA TYR A 129 -2.89 10.54 -6.75
C TYR A 129 -3.15 11.07 -8.15
N VAL A 130 -4.35 11.60 -8.35
CA VAL A 130 -4.69 12.33 -9.57
C VAL A 130 -4.24 13.79 -9.41
N GLN A 131 -3.44 14.27 -10.37
CA GLN A 131 -2.95 15.64 -10.48
C GLN A 131 -3.31 16.24 -11.85
N ASP A 132 -3.19 17.57 -11.99
CA ASP A 132 -3.60 18.26 -13.23
C ASP A 132 -2.66 17.92 -14.41
N PRO A 133 -3.15 17.22 -15.44
CA PRO A 133 -2.33 16.87 -16.60
C PRO A 133 -1.90 18.09 -17.43
N ALA A 134 -2.64 19.21 -17.38
CA ALA A 134 -2.26 20.42 -18.12
C ALA A 134 -0.96 21.04 -17.59
N THR A 135 -0.65 20.77 -16.32
CA THR A 135 0.55 21.29 -15.65
C THR A 135 1.74 20.33 -15.79
N TYR A 136 1.49 19.01 -15.76
CA TYR A 136 2.55 18.01 -15.57
C TYR A 136 2.71 16.99 -16.71
N GLY A 137 1.77 16.92 -17.65
CA GLY A 137 1.78 15.89 -18.71
C GLY A 137 1.51 14.47 -18.24
N TYR A 138 1.61 14.18 -16.94
CA TYR A 138 1.29 12.90 -16.31
C TYR A 138 0.27 13.12 -15.19
N PRO A 139 -1.00 12.68 -15.34
CA PRO A 139 -2.01 12.91 -14.31
C PRO A 139 -1.92 11.95 -13.13
N LEU A 140 -1.22 10.82 -13.24
CA LEU A 140 -1.06 9.87 -12.15
C LEU A 140 0.28 10.07 -11.45
N ASN A 141 0.20 10.21 -10.14
CA ASN A 141 1.34 10.45 -9.27
C ASN A 141 1.37 9.41 -8.15
N PHE A 142 2.32 8.47 -8.23
CA PHE A 142 2.57 7.43 -7.22
C PHE A 142 3.54 7.91 -6.13
N ALA A 143 4.03 9.14 -6.27
CA ALA A 143 5.05 9.75 -5.44
C ALA A 143 4.51 10.44 -4.18
N ALA A 144 3.19 10.63 -4.10
CA ALA A 144 2.49 11.41 -3.07
C ALA A 144 2.84 12.90 -3.00
N ASN A 145 3.96 13.39 -3.57
CA ASN A 145 4.31 14.81 -3.60
C ASN A 145 4.03 15.44 -4.99
N PRO A 146 3.14 16.43 -5.11
CA PRO A 146 2.81 17.10 -6.37
C PRO A 146 3.93 18.07 -6.76
N TYR A 147 4.28 18.14 -8.04
CA TYR A 147 5.29 19.08 -8.53
C TYR A 147 5.13 19.45 -9.98
N PRO A 148 5.44 20.72 -10.37
CA PRO A 148 5.84 21.82 -9.49
C PRO A 148 4.79 22.37 -8.51
N ILE A 149 5.27 22.68 -7.32
CA ILE A 149 4.59 23.29 -6.17
C ILE A 149 4.07 24.71 -6.45
N VAL A 150 4.44 25.34 -7.56
CA VAL A 150 3.98 26.69 -7.93
C VAL A 150 3.65 26.76 -9.42
N ASP A 151 2.52 27.40 -9.74
CA ASP A 151 2.24 27.91 -11.08
C ASP A 151 3.42 28.77 -11.55
N GLY A 152 4.17 28.25 -12.52
CA GLY A 152 5.26 28.97 -13.17
C GLY A 152 6.67 28.82 -12.58
N SER A 153 7.04 27.67 -12.01
CA SER A 153 8.47 27.37 -11.79
C SER A 153 8.82 25.88 -11.71
N PRO A 154 9.93 25.41 -12.33
CA PRO A 154 11.05 26.22 -12.79
C PRO A 154 10.74 27.01 -14.05
N ASN A 155 10.97 28.30 -13.91
CA ASN A 155 11.08 29.25 -15.00
C ASN A 155 11.86 28.60 -16.16
N THR A 156 11.23 28.60 -17.34
CA THR A 156 11.80 28.20 -18.62
C THR A 156 12.94 29.13 -18.99
N VAL A 157 14.13 28.82 -18.48
CA VAL A 157 15.34 29.20 -19.21
C VAL A 157 15.66 28.04 -20.12
N ALA A 158 15.90 28.29 -21.40
CA ALA A 158 16.35 27.33 -22.41
C ALA A 158 17.73 26.69 -22.11
N THR A 159 18.15 26.72 -20.85
CA THR A 159 19.39 26.21 -20.24
C THR A 159 19.11 25.44 -18.94
N ALA A 160 17.85 25.18 -18.58
CA ALA A 160 17.42 24.58 -17.32
C ALA A 160 16.83 23.16 -17.53
N PRO A 161 16.81 22.33 -16.47
CA PRO A 161 16.17 21.02 -16.49
C PRO A 161 14.74 20.98 -16.99
N ASP A 162 14.37 19.87 -17.66
CA ASP A 162 12.97 19.46 -17.75
C ASP A 162 12.41 19.34 -16.31
N ALA A 163 11.18 19.83 -16.09
CA ALA A 163 10.53 19.83 -14.78
C ALA A 163 10.31 18.41 -14.23
N ASP A 164 10.28 17.42 -15.11
CA ASP A 164 9.95 16.03 -14.81
C ASP A 164 11.20 15.18 -14.53
N ALA A 165 12.40 15.69 -14.87
CA ALA A 165 13.66 14.99 -14.65
C ALA A 165 13.91 14.51 -13.20
N PRO A 166 13.51 15.25 -12.14
CA PRO A 166 13.64 14.79 -10.75
C PRO A 166 12.79 13.56 -10.39
N TYR A 167 11.77 13.25 -11.20
CA TYR A 167 10.82 12.16 -10.97
C TYR A 167 11.13 10.90 -11.75
N VAL A 168 12.10 10.96 -12.66
CA VAL A 168 12.46 9.83 -13.51
C VAL A 168 13.16 8.74 -12.73
N LEU A 169 12.70 7.52 -12.97
CA LEU A 169 13.24 6.27 -12.45
C LEU A 169 14.02 5.54 -13.56
N PRO A 170 15.14 4.86 -13.28
CA PRO A 170 15.77 4.78 -11.98
C PRO A 170 16.34 6.12 -11.47
N LEU A 171 16.49 6.27 -10.16
CA LEU A 171 16.99 7.51 -9.55
C LEU A 171 18.31 7.97 -10.19
N GLY A 172 18.33 9.21 -10.67
CA GLY A 172 19.45 9.82 -11.38
C GLY A 172 19.48 9.60 -12.89
N THR A 173 18.46 8.94 -13.47
CA THR A 173 18.39 8.65 -14.92
C THR A 173 17.81 9.78 -15.74
N GLY A 174 16.92 10.61 -15.14
CA GLY A 174 16.23 11.74 -15.79
C GLY A 174 17.12 12.81 -16.41
N TRP A 175 18.43 12.74 -16.18
CA TRP A 175 19.37 13.82 -16.42
C TRP A 175 20.65 13.38 -17.13
N PRO A 176 20.86 13.82 -18.37
CA PRO A 176 22.20 14.12 -18.87
C PRO A 176 22.32 15.59 -19.29
N TYR A 177 22.88 16.44 -18.44
CA TYR A 177 23.47 17.69 -18.93
C TYR A 177 24.72 17.37 -19.75
N SER A 178 24.60 17.37 -21.08
CA SER A 178 25.75 17.41 -21.98
C SER A 178 26.16 18.86 -22.21
N ALA A 179 27.12 19.33 -21.40
CA ALA A 179 27.78 20.63 -21.59
C ALA A 179 28.39 20.79 -22.99
N VAL A 180 28.66 19.67 -23.68
CA VAL A 180 29.35 19.60 -24.98
C VAL A 180 28.42 19.89 -26.16
N THR A 181 27.13 19.55 -26.04
CA THR A 181 26.14 19.71 -27.13
C THR A 181 25.16 20.86 -26.92
N GLY A 182 25.11 21.46 -25.72
CA GLY A 182 24.20 22.57 -25.43
C GLY A 182 22.71 22.20 -25.58
N ALA A 183 22.40 20.91 -25.45
CA ALA A 183 21.07 20.37 -25.65
C ALA A 183 20.61 19.65 -24.37
N ASN A 184 19.43 20.05 -23.87
CA ASN A 184 18.71 19.35 -22.82
C ASN A 184 18.05 18.13 -23.46
N TYR A 185 18.66 16.96 -23.36
CA TYR A 185 17.97 15.71 -23.67
C TYR A 185 17.32 15.22 -22.39
N PHE A 186 16.00 15.28 -22.29
CA PHE A 186 15.28 14.56 -21.25
C PHE A 186 15.51 13.07 -21.50
N ASN A 187 15.90 12.33 -20.46
CA ASN A 187 15.99 10.89 -20.51
C ASN A 187 14.80 10.34 -19.73
N PRO A 188 13.79 9.74 -20.37
CA PRO A 188 12.57 9.30 -19.70
C PRO A 188 12.82 8.11 -18.76
N GLY A 189 13.98 7.47 -18.82
CA GLY A 189 14.29 6.31 -17.98
C GLY A 189 13.34 5.13 -18.24
N LEU A 190 12.91 4.48 -17.17
CA LEU A 190 12.00 3.32 -17.16
C LEU A 190 10.66 3.62 -16.47
N GLY A 191 10.53 4.80 -15.89
CA GLY A 191 9.35 5.21 -15.13
C GLY A 191 9.46 6.63 -14.65
N ILE A 192 8.36 7.15 -14.15
CA ILE A 192 8.24 8.52 -13.65
C ILE A 192 7.20 8.56 -12.51
N TYR A 193 7.34 9.53 -11.61
CA TYR A 193 6.39 9.77 -10.50
C TYR A 193 6.14 8.54 -9.62
N GLY A 194 7.16 7.71 -9.38
CA GLY A 194 7.10 6.59 -8.43
C GLY A 194 6.71 5.23 -9.03
N ALA A 195 6.35 5.15 -10.32
CA ALA A 195 6.01 3.88 -10.99
C ALA A 195 6.76 3.70 -12.32
N SER A 196 6.93 2.44 -12.76
CA SER A 196 7.38 2.16 -14.14
C SER A 196 6.28 2.50 -15.15
N TYR A 197 6.66 2.84 -16.39
CA TYR A 197 5.70 3.08 -17.47
C TYR A 197 4.80 1.85 -17.69
N ASN A 198 5.37 0.65 -17.59
CA ASN A 198 4.65 -0.62 -17.72
C ASN A 198 3.58 -0.84 -16.64
N VAL A 199 3.82 -0.35 -15.42
CA VAL A 199 2.85 -0.45 -14.33
C VAL A 199 1.76 0.61 -14.46
N ALA A 200 2.15 1.85 -14.76
CA ALA A 200 1.19 2.93 -15.01
C ALA A 200 0.27 2.64 -16.21
N ALA A 201 0.78 1.93 -17.22
CA ALA A 201 0.04 1.51 -18.41
C ALA A 201 -1.26 0.73 -18.08
N GLY A 202 -1.26 -0.09 -17.03
CA GLY A 202 -2.46 -0.83 -16.61
C GLY A 202 -3.59 0.10 -16.16
N VAL A 203 -3.24 1.19 -15.48
CA VAL A 203 -4.21 2.20 -15.02
C VAL A 203 -4.65 3.07 -16.20
N TYR A 204 -3.72 3.57 -17.03
CA TYR A 204 -4.06 4.39 -18.20
C TYR A 204 -4.98 3.69 -19.18
N LYS A 205 -4.76 2.39 -19.42
CA LYS A 205 -5.64 1.56 -20.25
C LYS A 205 -7.09 1.59 -19.74
N ASN A 206 -7.31 1.43 -18.44
CA ASN A 206 -8.65 1.41 -17.85
C ASN A 206 -9.29 2.80 -17.78
N LEU A 207 -8.49 3.86 -17.63
CA LEU A 207 -8.96 5.24 -17.74
C LEU A 207 -9.49 5.59 -19.14
N GLY A 208 -9.17 4.78 -20.16
CA GLY A 208 -9.64 4.96 -21.53
C GLY A 208 -8.64 5.67 -22.44
N TYR A 209 -7.35 5.66 -22.10
CA TYR A 209 -6.30 6.18 -22.96
C TYR A 209 -6.26 5.46 -24.32
N LEU A 210 -5.71 6.13 -25.33
CA LEU A 210 -5.32 5.46 -26.57
C LEU A 210 -4.11 4.54 -26.31
N PRO A 211 -3.95 3.44 -27.06
CA PRO A 211 -2.80 2.54 -26.92
C PRO A 211 -1.44 3.23 -27.00
N THR A 212 -1.36 4.33 -27.75
CA THR A 212 -0.16 5.16 -27.89
C THR A 212 0.29 5.85 -26.60
N GLY A 213 -0.59 5.96 -25.59
CA GLY A 213 -0.25 6.55 -24.30
C GLY A 213 -0.08 5.52 -23.18
N PHE A 214 0.16 4.25 -23.52
CA PHE A 214 0.52 3.21 -22.56
C PHE A 214 1.34 2.06 -23.18
N ASP A 215 1.99 2.28 -24.32
CA ASP A 215 2.77 1.26 -25.02
C ASP A 215 4.26 1.24 -24.64
N GLY A 216 4.69 2.18 -23.79
CA GLY A 216 6.07 2.31 -23.32
C GLY A 216 7.02 2.88 -24.36
N VAL A 217 6.52 3.53 -25.41
CA VAL A 217 7.31 4.10 -26.50
C VAL A 217 7.02 5.59 -26.66
N ASP A 218 8.08 6.39 -26.82
CA ASP A 218 7.98 7.79 -27.27
C ASP A 218 7.47 7.82 -28.73
N ASN A 219 6.16 7.97 -28.87
CA ASN A 219 5.42 7.92 -30.12
C ASN A 219 5.55 9.24 -30.90
N ASN A 220 5.74 10.35 -30.19
CA ASN A 220 5.71 11.69 -30.77
C ASN A 220 7.13 12.29 -31.01
N GLY A 221 8.17 11.68 -30.45
CA GLY A 221 9.58 12.04 -30.58
C GLY A 221 10.04 13.22 -29.71
N ASP A 222 9.29 13.57 -28.67
CA ASP A 222 9.61 14.68 -27.76
C ASP A 222 10.49 14.28 -26.56
N GLY A 223 10.82 12.98 -26.46
CA GLY A 223 11.64 12.39 -25.41
C GLY A 223 10.85 11.91 -24.19
N ARG A 224 9.54 12.14 -24.14
CA ARG A 224 8.64 11.63 -23.10
C ARG A 224 8.01 10.33 -23.55
N VAL A 225 7.53 9.55 -22.60
CA VAL A 225 6.94 8.23 -22.85
C VAL A 225 5.57 8.20 -22.20
N ASP A 226 4.55 7.82 -22.95
CA ASP A 226 3.20 7.59 -22.46
C ASP A 226 2.60 8.83 -21.74
N GLU A 227 2.97 10.04 -22.16
CA GLU A 227 2.42 11.27 -21.58
C GLU A 227 1.03 11.61 -22.14
N TRP A 228 0.39 12.60 -21.53
CA TRP A 228 -0.96 13.05 -21.87
C TRP A 228 -1.16 13.35 -23.37
N ALA A 229 -0.15 13.91 -24.04
CA ALA A 229 -0.26 14.24 -25.46
C ALA A 229 -0.42 13.00 -26.34
N GLU A 230 0.31 11.92 -26.04
CA GLU A 230 0.22 10.62 -26.69
C GLU A 230 -1.08 9.86 -26.38
N GLY A 231 -1.52 9.89 -25.12
CA GLY A 231 -2.68 9.12 -24.68
C GLY A 231 -4.04 9.74 -25.04
N VAL A 232 -4.16 11.07 -24.99
CA VAL A 232 -5.45 11.76 -25.10
C VAL A 232 -5.43 13.03 -25.94
N GLY A 233 -4.26 13.65 -26.16
CA GLY A 233 -4.13 14.98 -26.77
C GLY A 233 -4.71 15.13 -28.18
N GLY A 234 -4.84 14.03 -28.94
CA GLY A 234 -5.33 14.02 -30.32
C GLY A 234 -6.82 13.73 -30.52
N ASN A 235 -7.59 13.37 -29.47
CA ASN A 235 -8.96 12.87 -29.63
C ASN A 235 -9.92 13.45 -28.58
N ALA A 236 -10.85 14.32 -29.02
CA ALA A 236 -11.79 15.01 -28.13
C ALA A 236 -12.75 14.08 -27.36
N ALA A 237 -13.12 12.92 -27.91
CA ALA A 237 -13.98 11.97 -27.21
C ALA A 237 -13.22 11.23 -26.10
N VAL A 238 -11.98 10.83 -26.38
CA VAL A 238 -11.08 10.21 -25.40
C VAL A 238 -10.75 11.21 -24.30
N LEU A 239 -10.39 12.45 -24.67
CA LEU A 239 -10.14 13.53 -23.72
C LEU A 239 -11.30 13.73 -22.75
N ALA A 240 -12.53 13.80 -23.27
CA ALA A 240 -13.73 13.96 -22.44
C ALA A 240 -13.98 12.77 -21.50
N LEU A 241 -13.75 11.54 -21.98
CA LEU A 241 -13.87 10.33 -21.16
C LEU A 241 -12.84 10.33 -20.02
N VAL A 242 -11.57 10.48 -20.36
CA VAL A 242 -10.47 10.47 -19.39
C VAL A 242 -10.62 11.59 -18.36
N GLN A 243 -11.01 12.79 -18.76
CA GLN A 243 -11.28 13.88 -17.82
C GLN A 243 -12.47 13.60 -16.90
N THR A 244 -13.50 12.90 -17.40
CA THR A 244 -14.65 12.50 -16.57
C THR A 244 -14.23 11.48 -15.54
N ASN A 245 -13.48 10.47 -15.96
CA ASN A 245 -12.96 9.40 -15.11
C ASN A 245 -12.02 9.97 -14.03
N LEU A 246 -11.00 10.74 -14.41
CA LEU A 246 -10.09 11.39 -13.46
C LEU A 246 -10.79 12.32 -12.47
N ALA A 247 -11.93 12.92 -12.85
CA ALA A 247 -12.72 13.75 -11.96
C ALA A 247 -13.67 12.97 -11.03
N ALA A 248 -14.02 11.73 -11.39
CA ALA A 248 -14.82 10.82 -10.58
C ALA A 248 -13.97 10.10 -9.52
N HIS A 249 -12.68 9.89 -9.81
CA HIS A 249 -11.73 9.19 -8.94
C HIS A 249 -11.72 9.71 -7.50
N THR A 250 -11.74 8.77 -6.56
CA THR A 250 -11.63 9.03 -5.12
C THR A 250 -10.37 8.41 -4.54
N HIS A 251 -9.73 9.06 -3.57
CA HIS A 251 -8.47 8.51 -3.05
C HIS A 251 -8.68 7.23 -2.21
N LYS A 252 -9.91 6.99 -1.74
CA LYS A 252 -10.28 5.79 -1.00
C LYS A 252 -10.11 4.50 -1.82
N THR A 253 -10.32 4.56 -3.14
CA THR A 253 -10.28 3.41 -4.05
C THR A 253 -8.90 3.22 -4.68
N ALA A 254 -8.06 4.26 -4.72
CA ALA A 254 -6.73 4.27 -5.36
C ALA A 254 -5.83 3.07 -5.03
N ARG A 255 -5.81 2.59 -3.78
CA ARG A 255 -5.00 1.41 -3.38
C ARG A 255 -5.55 0.10 -3.95
N ALA A 256 -6.87 -0.02 -4.00
CA ALA A 256 -7.56 -1.19 -4.51
C ALA A 256 -7.49 -1.26 -6.05
N GLU A 257 -7.64 -0.12 -6.70
CA GLU A 257 -7.44 0.04 -8.15
C GLU A 257 -6.01 -0.30 -8.55
N MET A 258 -5.02 0.19 -7.79
CA MET A 258 -3.61 -0.13 -8.03
C MET A 258 -3.36 -1.62 -7.87
N LEU A 259 -3.90 -2.26 -6.83
CA LEU A 259 -3.78 -3.71 -6.65
C LEU A 259 -4.39 -4.48 -7.83
N TYR A 260 -5.55 -4.07 -8.32
CA TYR A 260 -6.17 -4.67 -9.49
C TYR A 260 -5.30 -4.49 -10.74
N ALA A 261 -4.88 -3.24 -11.03
CA ALA A 261 -4.05 -2.92 -12.17
C ALA A 261 -2.75 -3.73 -12.16
N LEU A 262 -2.16 -3.90 -10.98
CA LEU A 262 -0.94 -4.66 -10.78
C LEU A 262 -1.11 -6.16 -11.07
N LEU A 263 -2.21 -6.76 -10.66
CA LEU A 263 -2.38 -8.22 -10.76
C LEU A 263 -3.03 -8.67 -12.06
N VAL A 264 -3.88 -7.82 -12.66
CA VAL A 264 -4.72 -8.19 -13.82
C VAL A 264 -4.31 -7.45 -15.09
N GLU A 265 -3.92 -6.18 -15.01
CA GLU A 265 -3.68 -5.33 -16.19
C GLU A 265 -2.21 -4.94 -16.40
N ALA A 266 -1.31 -5.43 -15.54
CA ALA A 266 0.10 -5.06 -15.59
C ALA A 266 0.73 -5.50 -16.91
N GLN A 267 1.55 -4.61 -17.46
CA GLN A 267 2.28 -4.84 -18.71
C GLN A 267 3.78 -5.04 -18.45
N GLY A 268 4.55 -5.27 -19.51
CA GLY A 268 6.00 -5.38 -19.44
C GLY A 268 6.52 -6.75 -18.99
N PRO A 269 7.74 -6.83 -18.43
CA PRO A 269 8.45 -8.10 -18.22
C PRO A 269 7.82 -9.01 -17.17
N PHE A 270 7.02 -8.46 -16.25
CA PHE A 270 6.33 -9.21 -15.21
C PHE A 270 4.89 -9.57 -15.60
N GLY A 271 4.26 -8.77 -16.48
CA GLY A 271 2.93 -9.03 -17.03
C GLY A 271 1.81 -9.15 -15.99
N SER A 272 0.64 -9.59 -16.45
CA SER A 272 -0.52 -9.93 -15.63
C SER A 272 -0.35 -11.33 -15.03
N ILE A 273 -0.71 -11.50 -13.76
CA ILE A 273 -0.64 -12.79 -13.04
C ILE A 273 -2.02 -13.45 -13.02
N LEU A 274 -3.07 -12.64 -12.95
CA LEU A 274 -4.45 -13.05 -12.90
C LEU A 274 -5.18 -12.58 -14.16
N ASN A 275 -6.27 -13.27 -14.51
CA ASN A 275 -7.19 -12.84 -15.54
C ASN A 275 -8.46 -12.26 -14.88
N ARG A 276 -9.05 -11.23 -15.49
CA ARG A 276 -10.35 -10.66 -15.08
C ARG A 276 -11.45 -11.74 -15.04
N ASP A 277 -11.37 -12.74 -15.91
CA ASP A 277 -12.31 -13.87 -15.96
C ASP A 277 -12.22 -14.80 -14.73
N ASP A 278 -11.15 -14.71 -13.95
CA ASP A 278 -10.98 -15.53 -12.75
C ASP A 278 -11.83 -15.01 -11.56
N PHE A 279 -12.53 -13.89 -11.73
CA PHE A 279 -13.29 -13.21 -10.70
C PHE A 279 -14.75 -12.99 -11.11
N THR A 280 -15.63 -13.04 -10.13
CA THR A 280 -17.03 -12.69 -10.30
C THR A 280 -17.22 -11.18 -10.35
N ASP A 281 -18.33 -10.72 -10.93
CA ASP A 281 -18.71 -9.30 -10.95
C ASP A 281 -19.00 -8.72 -9.55
N LYS A 282 -18.98 -9.54 -8.50
CA LYS A 282 -19.06 -9.06 -7.11
C LYS A 282 -17.69 -8.85 -6.48
N GLU A 283 -16.69 -9.60 -6.92
CA GLU A 283 -15.31 -9.52 -6.43
C GLU A 283 -14.52 -8.44 -7.16
N VAL A 284 -14.95 -8.04 -8.37
CA VAL A 284 -14.36 -6.94 -9.14
C VAL A 284 -15.44 -5.97 -9.58
N GLN A 285 -15.37 -4.74 -9.08
CA GLN A 285 -16.32 -3.66 -9.37
C GLN A 285 -15.59 -2.32 -9.44
N ASP A 286 -16.15 -1.37 -10.17
CA ASP A 286 -15.78 0.04 -10.16
C ASP A 286 -16.75 0.73 -9.16
N THR A 287 -16.26 1.10 -7.98
CA THR A 287 -17.14 1.53 -6.87
C THR A 287 -17.39 3.03 -6.82
N ASP A 288 -16.52 3.84 -7.43
CA ASP A 288 -16.66 5.29 -7.50
C ASP A 288 -17.03 5.82 -8.91
N GLY A 289 -17.05 4.95 -9.92
CA GLY A 289 -17.51 5.24 -11.26
C GLY A 289 -16.45 5.92 -12.14
N ASP A 290 -15.17 5.80 -11.79
CA ASP A 290 -14.05 6.39 -12.52
C ASP A 290 -13.52 5.48 -13.66
N GLY A 291 -14.13 4.31 -13.85
CA GLY A 291 -13.74 3.33 -14.86
C GLY A 291 -12.56 2.44 -14.45
N LEU A 292 -12.02 2.61 -13.25
CA LEU A 292 -10.99 1.76 -12.68
C LEU A 292 -11.64 0.63 -11.86
N PRO A 293 -11.47 -0.63 -12.27
CA PRO A 293 -11.93 -1.76 -11.48
C PRO A 293 -11.08 -1.96 -10.21
N GLU A 294 -11.75 -2.32 -9.12
CA GLU A 294 -11.18 -2.61 -7.81
C GLU A 294 -11.52 -4.04 -7.39
N PHE A 295 -10.67 -4.65 -6.56
CA PHE A 295 -11.09 -5.83 -5.81
C PHE A 295 -11.99 -5.44 -4.65
N VAL A 296 -13.18 -6.02 -4.59
CA VAL A 296 -14.23 -5.66 -3.62
C VAL A 296 -14.58 -6.84 -2.75
N ASP A 297 -14.70 -6.59 -1.45
CA ASP A 297 -15.10 -7.60 -0.49
C ASP A 297 -16.60 -7.95 -0.56
N ALA A 298 -17.02 -8.93 0.24
CA ALA A 298 -18.41 -9.39 0.24
C ALA A 298 -19.43 -8.37 0.83
N TRP A 299 -18.95 -7.23 1.36
CA TRP A 299 -19.75 -6.10 1.88
C TRP A 299 -19.75 -4.89 0.93
N GLY A 300 -19.10 -5.01 -0.22
CA GLY A 300 -19.05 -3.96 -1.23
C GLY A 300 -18.00 -2.88 -0.94
N GLU A 301 -17.02 -3.16 -0.08
CA GLU A 301 -15.89 -2.24 0.16
C GLU A 301 -14.64 -2.68 -0.61
N PRO A 302 -13.87 -1.72 -1.16
CA PRO A 302 -12.61 -2.01 -1.84
C PRO A 302 -11.56 -2.54 -0.87
N LEU A 303 -10.89 -3.63 -1.26
CA LEU A 303 -9.76 -4.20 -0.51
C LEU A 303 -8.55 -3.26 -0.56
N GLN A 304 -8.05 -2.89 0.60
CA GLN A 304 -6.89 -2.01 0.68
C GLN A 304 -5.59 -2.79 0.60
N PHE A 305 -4.63 -2.21 -0.13
CA PHE A 305 -3.28 -2.76 -0.32
C PHE A 305 -2.23 -1.83 0.29
N PHE A 306 -1.34 -2.40 1.10
CA PHE A 306 -0.19 -1.71 1.65
C PHE A 306 1.06 -2.51 1.38
N ARG A 307 2.02 -1.90 0.68
CA ARG A 307 3.32 -2.49 0.43
C ARG A 307 4.16 -2.59 1.70
N TRP A 308 4.16 -1.54 2.52
CA TRP A 308 4.91 -1.49 3.78
C TRP A 308 3.99 -1.03 4.92
N PRO A 309 3.29 -1.94 5.61
CA PRO A 309 2.35 -1.52 6.65
C PRO A 309 3.12 -1.16 7.94
N LEU A 310 3.71 0.05 7.97
CA LEU A 310 4.69 0.51 8.97
C LEU A 310 4.18 0.44 10.42
N LEU A 311 2.88 0.64 10.63
CA LEU A 311 2.22 0.68 11.94
C LEU A 311 1.31 -0.52 12.20
N PHE A 312 1.24 -1.48 11.28
CA PHE A 312 0.45 -2.68 11.46
C PHE A 312 1.26 -3.74 12.21
N HIS A 313 0.62 -4.43 13.14
CA HIS A 313 1.25 -5.48 13.94
C HIS A 313 0.60 -6.83 13.68
N SER A 314 1.42 -7.81 13.31
CA SER A 314 1.06 -9.22 13.20
C SER A 314 2.26 -10.11 13.52
N ASP A 315 2.02 -11.43 13.58
CA ASP A 315 3.09 -12.42 13.81
C ASP A 315 4.14 -12.45 12.69
N PHE A 316 3.75 -12.08 11.46
CA PHE A 316 4.64 -12.01 10.28
C PHE A 316 5.34 -10.67 10.12
N GLN A 317 4.75 -9.60 10.65
CA GLN A 317 5.27 -8.25 10.61
C GLN A 317 4.92 -7.54 11.91
N GLN A 318 5.86 -7.60 12.84
CA GLN A 318 5.86 -6.91 14.12
C GLN A 318 6.15 -5.42 13.90
N GLY A 319 5.10 -4.69 13.48
CA GLY A 319 5.06 -3.25 13.65
C GLY A 319 4.74 -2.84 15.09
N GLN A 320 4.01 -1.75 15.23
CA GLN A 320 3.70 -1.15 16.52
C GLN A 320 2.75 -2.04 17.34
N ARG A 321 3.23 -2.55 18.49
CA ARG A 321 2.41 -3.42 19.35
C ARG A 321 1.57 -2.62 20.34
N PHE A 322 0.36 -3.13 20.61
CA PHE A 322 -0.53 -2.63 21.67
C PHE A 322 -0.44 -3.49 22.92
N LEU A 323 -0.24 -2.86 24.07
CA LEU A 323 -0.36 -3.50 25.38
C LEU A 323 -1.50 -2.85 26.17
N THR A 324 -2.16 -3.62 27.02
CA THR A 324 -3.11 -3.07 27.98
C THR A 324 -2.35 -2.38 29.11
N ASN A 325 -2.60 -1.09 29.32
CA ASN A 325 -2.09 -0.37 30.48
C ASN A 325 -2.67 -1.00 31.75
N THR A 326 -1.79 -1.51 32.61
CA THR A 326 -2.19 -2.23 33.83
C THR A 326 -2.89 -1.35 34.87
N THR A 327 -2.81 -0.02 34.73
CA THR A 327 -3.41 0.96 35.65
C THR A 327 -4.72 1.53 35.12
N THR A 328 -4.80 1.87 33.83
CA THR A 328 -5.99 2.50 33.22
C THR A 328 -6.86 1.55 32.42
N GLY A 329 -6.36 0.36 32.05
CA GLY A 329 -7.02 -0.57 31.14
C GLY A 329 -6.97 -0.14 29.67
N ASN A 330 -6.44 1.05 29.35
CA ASN A 330 -6.39 1.57 27.99
C ASN A 330 -5.22 0.97 27.20
N PRO A 331 -5.35 0.81 25.88
CA PRO A 331 -4.22 0.40 25.04
C PRO A 331 -3.11 1.45 25.07
N VAL A 332 -1.87 1.00 25.16
CA VAL A 332 -0.65 1.81 25.06
C VAL A 332 0.30 1.19 24.05
N TYR A 333 1.00 2.05 23.32
CA TYR A 333 2.05 1.62 22.39
C TYR A 333 3.23 1.04 23.15
N SER A 334 3.77 -0.06 22.63
CA SER A 334 4.95 -0.74 23.15
C SER A 334 5.95 -1.00 22.01
N SER A 335 7.16 -1.37 22.40
CA SER A 335 8.14 -1.95 21.48
C SER A 335 7.56 -3.17 20.74
N PRO A 336 8.03 -3.43 19.51
CA PRO A 336 7.61 -4.60 18.74
C PRO A 336 8.02 -5.92 19.44
N TYR A 337 9.20 -5.95 20.07
CA TYR A 337 9.74 -7.14 20.71
C TYR A 337 9.60 -7.11 22.24
N ASP A 338 9.40 -8.28 22.86
CA ASP A 338 9.34 -8.44 24.31
C ASP A 338 10.73 -8.45 24.95
N ASP A 339 11.71 -9.05 24.26
CA ASP A 339 13.07 -9.21 24.77
C ASP A 339 14.13 -9.20 23.65
N MET A 340 15.38 -9.42 24.04
CA MET A 340 16.55 -9.37 23.18
C MET A 340 16.85 -10.67 22.43
N ILE A 341 16.19 -11.77 22.76
CA ILE A 341 16.45 -13.11 22.20
C ILE A 341 15.33 -13.56 21.26
N GLN A 342 14.19 -12.86 21.26
CA GLN A 342 13.10 -13.09 20.32
C GLN A 342 13.60 -12.98 18.88
N GLN A 343 13.15 -13.90 18.03
CA GLN A 343 13.47 -13.87 16.61
C GLN A 343 13.00 -12.55 15.99
N ARG A 344 13.84 -11.97 15.14
CA ARG A 344 13.60 -10.68 14.52
C ARG A 344 13.26 -10.83 13.03
N GLU A 345 12.58 -9.84 12.47
CA GLU A 345 12.20 -9.80 11.05
C GLU A 345 13.40 -9.71 10.11
N LEU A 346 13.45 -10.54 9.08
CA LEU A 346 14.48 -10.45 8.06
C LEU A 346 13.90 -9.79 6.81
N ASP A 347 14.54 -8.74 6.33
CA ASP A 347 14.22 -8.11 5.07
C ASP A 347 14.66 -9.03 3.92
N ALA A 348 13.71 -9.48 3.11
CA ALA A 348 13.96 -10.33 1.96
C ALA A 348 14.70 -9.58 0.83
N LEU A 349 14.59 -8.24 0.77
CA LEU A 349 15.31 -7.40 -0.20
C LEU A 349 16.76 -7.12 0.23
N ASP A 350 17.08 -7.30 1.52
CA ASP A 350 18.41 -7.14 2.08
C ASP A 350 18.81 -8.34 2.96
N PRO A 351 18.97 -9.55 2.37
CA PRO A 351 19.25 -10.77 3.13
C PRO A 351 20.59 -10.72 3.87
N ASN A 352 21.52 -9.90 3.40
CA ASN A 352 22.83 -9.68 4.01
C ASN A 352 22.88 -8.46 4.94
N GLN A 353 21.73 -7.83 5.22
CA GLN A 353 21.60 -6.71 6.16
C GLN A 353 22.57 -5.55 5.90
N GLN A 354 22.83 -5.24 4.62
CA GLN A 354 23.71 -4.16 4.18
C GLN A 354 23.20 -2.76 4.61
N LEU A 355 21.88 -2.56 4.63
CA LEU A 355 21.21 -1.34 5.11
C LEU A 355 21.06 -1.32 6.63
N MET A 356 21.11 -2.48 7.29
CA MET A 356 21.11 -2.55 8.76
C MET A 356 22.52 -2.56 9.35
N SER A 357 23.56 -2.67 8.53
CA SER A 357 24.96 -2.74 8.97
C SER A 357 25.34 -1.51 9.82
N ALA A 358 26.04 -1.73 10.93
CA ALA A 358 26.48 -0.62 11.79
C ALA A 358 27.41 0.37 11.05
N ALA A 359 28.17 -0.13 10.07
CA ALA A 359 29.00 0.69 9.19
C ALA A 359 28.19 1.69 8.36
N TRP A 360 26.97 1.34 7.95
CA TRP A 360 26.08 2.24 7.19
C TRP A 360 25.49 3.34 8.07
N TRP A 361 25.15 3.00 9.31
CA TRP A 361 24.53 3.92 10.27
C TRP A 361 25.52 4.82 11.01
N SER A 362 26.82 4.49 11.04
CA SER A 362 27.85 5.25 11.77
C SER A 362 28.93 5.84 10.85
N SER A 363 29.26 7.11 11.10
CA SER A 363 30.40 7.81 10.50
C SER A 363 31.75 7.22 10.93
N GLY A 364 31.88 6.84 12.20
CA GLY A 364 33.15 6.41 12.82
C GLY A 364 33.72 5.07 12.33
N TYR A 365 32.96 4.25 11.61
CA TYR A 365 33.46 2.97 11.08
C TYR A 365 34.38 3.13 9.86
N ASN A 366 34.22 4.21 9.10
CA ASN A 366 34.95 4.44 7.84
C ASN A 366 35.97 5.59 7.89
N ASP A 367 36.19 6.20 9.07
CA ASP A 367 37.26 7.17 9.27
C ASP A 367 38.62 6.46 9.23
N ALA A 368 39.33 6.60 8.10
CA ALA A 368 40.65 6.04 7.88
C ALA A 368 41.70 6.48 8.92
N THR A 369 41.44 7.55 9.68
CA THR A 369 42.36 8.05 10.72
C THR A 369 42.19 7.36 12.08
N GLN A 370 41.13 6.57 12.28
CA GLN A 370 40.82 5.88 13.54
C GLN A 370 40.74 4.36 13.42
N ASN A 371 41.54 3.77 12.52
CA ASN A 371 41.81 2.33 12.54
C ASN A 371 42.57 1.94 13.82
N SER A 372 41.84 1.79 14.93
CA SER A 372 42.32 1.21 16.18
C SER A 372 41.41 0.06 16.57
N ALA A 373 41.66 -1.08 15.90
CA ALA A 373 41.78 -2.39 16.52
C ALA A 373 40.60 -2.90 17.39
N VAL A 374 39.82 -3.82 16.77
CA VAL A 374 39.15 -5.03 17.33
C VAL A 374 37.63 -4.94 17.64
N PRO A 375 36.80 -5.96 17.27
CA PRO A 375 35.37 -6.11 17.62
C PRO A 375 35.15 -6.64 19.06
N PRO A 376 33.94 -6.61 19.68
CA PRO A 376 32.65 -6.82 19.02
C PRO A 376 31.65 -5.65 19.03
N PHE A 377 31.72 -4.70 19.97
CA PHE A 377 30.90 -3.48 20.16
C PHE A 377 31.56 -2.73 21.36
N PRO A 378 31.20 -1.52 21.85
CA PRO A 378 30.59 -0.27 21.32
C PRO A 378 31.47 1.01 21.64
N ALA A 379 31.15 2.19 21.08
CA ALA A 379 31.20 3.51 21.76
C ALA A 379 30.74 4.65 20.82
N GLY A 380 29.43 4.92 20.79
CA GLY A 380 28.84 6.18 20.34
C GLY A 380 28.88 6.44 18.83
N PHE A 381 27.74 6.19 18.15
CA PHE A 381 27.49 6.70 16.80
C PHE A 381 27.59 8.23 16.80
N THR A 382 28.74 8.81 16.41
CA THR A 382 28.92 10.27 16.38
C THR A 382 28.38 10.84 15.06
N SER A 383 27.06 10.94 14.92
CA SER A 383 26.49 11.97 14.05
C SER A 383 26.15 13.19 14.90
N ASN A 384 26.59 14.35 14.42
CA ASN A 384 26.51 15.63 15.10
C ASN A 384 25.08 16.19 15.01
N GLY A 385 24.07 15.45 15.49
CA GLY A 385 22.65 15.79 15.38
C GLY A 385 21.70 14.89 16.20
N THR A 386 20.45 15.34 16.35
CA THR A 386 19.41 14.83 17.27
C THR A 386 18.89 13.40 16.98
N GLY A 387 19.52 12.64 16.07
CA GLY A 387 19.05 11.32 15.61
C GLY A 387 20.08 10.18 15.58
N LYS A 388 21.40 10.42 15.72
CA LYS A 388 22.44 9.37 15.70
C LYS A 388 22.45 8.44 14.44
N TRP A 389 22.05 8.92 13.25
CA TRP A 389 22.20 8.21 11.97
C TRP A 389 23.10 8.94 10.95
N SER A 390 23.56 8.23 9.92
CA SER A 390 24.39 8.77 8.83
C SER A 390 23.57 9.58 7.82
N PRO A 391 24.20 10.48 7.04
CA PRO A 391 23.52 11.18 5.95
C PRO A 391 23.00 10.23 4.87
N GLY A 392 23.65 9.08 4.67
CA GLY A 392 23.19 8.04 3.74
C GLY A 392 21.87 7.40 4.18
N VAL A 393 21.71 7.13 5.48
CA VAL A 393 20.43 6.66 6.05
C VAL A 393 19.35 7.72 5.89
N ALA A 394 19.65 8.98 6.23
CA ALA A 394 18.68 10.07 6.07
C ALA A 394 18.26 10.27 4.60
N PHE A 395 19.19 10.13 3.66
CA PHE A 395 18.86 10.12 2.24
C PHE A 395 17.96 8.93 1.90
N PHE A 396 18.31 7.72 2.35
CA PHE A 396 17.50 6.54 2.08
C PHE A 396 16.07 6.74 2.56
N GLU A 397 15.87 7.11 3.82
CA GLU A 397 14.53 7.24 4.40
C GLU A 397 13.68 8.35 3.76
N ASN A 398 14.31 9.34 3.13
CA ASN A 398 13.62 10.40 2.41
C ASN A 398 13.07 9.95 1.05
N TYR A 399 13.75 9.00 0.38
CA TYR A 399 13.42 8.56 -0.98
C TYR A 399 12.85 7.14 -1.04
N PHE A 400 13.11 6.36 0.01
CA PHE A 400 12.75 4.97 0.16
C PHE A 400 11.80 4.81 1.36
N HIS A 401 11.81 3.65 2.02
CA HIS A 401 11.03 3.44 3.24
C HIS A 401 11.85 3.82 4.49
N LEU A 402 11.18 3.88 5.64
CA LEU A 402 11.86 4.02 6.94
C LEU A 402 12.93 2.95 7.09
N LEU A 403 14.01 3.23 7.82
CA LEU A 403 14.92 2.22 8.35
C LEU A 403 14.99 2.30 9.88
N HIS A 404 14.39 3.32 10.48
CA HIS A 404 14.20 3.46 11.91
C HIS A 404 12.78 3.12 12.37
N GLU A 405 12.66 2.88 13.67
CA GLU A 405 11.39 2.61 14.34
C GLU A 405 10.47 3.85 14.35
N PRO A 406 9.22 3.77 13.84
CA PRO A 406 8.33 4.92 13.68
C PRO A 406 8.07 5.75 14.95
N LEU A 407 8.24 5.17 16.15
CA LEU A 407 8.05 5.86 17.43
C LEU A 407 9.35 6.25 18.15
N PHE A 408 10.50 6.19 17.48
CA PHE A 408 11.78 6.48 18.10
C PHE A 408 11.86 7.88 18.75
N GLN A 409 11.04 8.83 18.32
CA GLN A 409 10.98 10.18 18.90
C GLN A 409 9.75 10.46 19.76
N SER A 410 8.92 9.44 20.05
CA SER A 410 7.71 9.65 20.84
C SER A 410 8.03 9.95 22.30
N ALA A 411 7.22 10.81 22.94
CA ALA A 411 7.39 11.23 24.33
C ALA A 411 7.29 10.08 25.35
N THR A 412 6.68 8.96 24.97
CA THR A 412 6.55 7.75 25.78
C THR A 412 7.71 6.84 25.45
N ALA A 413 8.87 7.07 26.07
CA ALA A 413 10.10 6.36 25.76
C ALA A 413 9.93 4.82 25.87
N PRO A 414 10.06 4.07 24.77
CA PRO A 414 10.05 2.61 24.80
C PRO A 414 11.29 2.05 25.54
N VAL A 415 11.15 0.84 26.10
CA VAL A 415 12.15 0.26 27.00
C VAL A 415 13.41 -0.15 26.23
N PRO A 416 14.63 0.20 26.70
CA PRO A 416 15.89 -0.21 26.07
C PRO A 416 16.01 -1.73 25.89
N GLY A 417 16.51 -2.18 24.74
CA GLY A 417 16.75 -3.60 24.44
C GLY A 417 15.63 -4.31 23.66
N GLN A 418 14.47 -3.68 23.51
CA GLN A 418 13.33 -4.24 22.79
C GLN A 418 13.26 -3.82 21.30
N PHE A 419 14.39 -3.38 20.76
CA PHE A 419 14.57 -2.95 19.36
C PHE A 419 15.57 -3.86 18.63
N TRP A 420 15.68 -3.69 17.31
CA TRP A 420 16.67 -4.43 16.50
C TRP A 420 18.09 -4.28 17.05
N ASP A 421 18.51 -3.06 17.43
CA ASP A 421 19.86 -2.78 17.95
C ASP A 421 19.93 -2.16 19.35
N ARG A 422 18.99 -2.52 20.24
CA ARG A 422 18.98 -2.01 21.63
C ARG A 422 18.95 -0.47 21.77
N GLY A 423 18.70 0.28 20.69
CA GLY A 423 18.63 1.74 20.68
C GLY A 423 17.36 2.28 21.30
N ALA A 424 17.46 3.31 22.13
CA ALA A 424 16.33 4.01 22.75
C ALA A 424 16.38 5.50 22.37
N PRO A 425 15.25 6.24 22.42
CA PRO A 425 15.27 7.68 22.23
C PRO A 425 16.33 8.34 23.13
N GLY A 426 17.30 9.05 22.54
CA GLY A 426 18.43 9.67 23.28
C GLY A 426 19.52 8.70 23.77
N GLY A 427 19.38 7.39 23.57
CA GLY A 427 20.36 6.36 23.92
C GLY A 427 21.51 6.23 22.91
N ASP A 428 22.55 5.45 23.23
CA ASP A 428 23.81 5.36 22.44
C ASP A 428 23.72 4.60 21.13
N PHE A 429 22.60 3.93 20.86
CA PHE A 429 22.38 3.14 19.64
C PHE A 429 21.19 3.68 18.86
N ALA A 430 21.26 3.60 17.54
CA ALA A 430 20.13 3.93 16.66
C ALA A 430 19.02 2.87 16.78
N ALA A 431 17.75 3.29 16.76
CA ALA A 431 16.61 2.37 16.72
C ALA A 431 16.33 1.90 15.29
N ARG A 432 17.22 1.06 14.78
CA ARG A 432 17.09 0.43 13.46
C ARG A 432 15.90 -0.53 13.42
N ARG A 433 15.33 -0.71 12.23
CA ARG A 433 14.26 -1.68 11.94
C ARG A 433 14.53 -2.37 10.60
N SER A 434 14.52 -3.69 10.61
CA SER A 434 14.53 -4.52 9.40
C SER A 434 13.07 -4.75 8.98
N PHE A 435 12.70 -4.36 7.76
CA PHE A 435 11.32 -4.47 7.29
C PHE A 435 10.99 -5.88 6.82
N SER A 436 9.95 -6.49 7.39
CA SER A 436 9.30 -7.64 6.75
C SER A 436 8.66 -7.22 5.43
N SER A 437 8.83 -8.03 4.38
CA SER A 437 8.30 -7.77 3.03
C SER A 437 6.89 -8.31 2.81
N LYS A 438 6.16 -8.69 3.87
CA LYS A 438 4.80 -9.22 3.72
C LYS A 438 3.82 -8.08 3.54
N PHE A 439 3.19 -8.02 2.37
CA PHE A 439 2.18 -7.00 2.09
C PHE A 439 0.90 -7.23 2.87
N LEU A 440 0.24 -6.14 3.23
CA LEU A 440 -1.08 -6.20 3.83
C LEU A 440 -2.15 -6.01 2.76
N VAL A 441 -3.01 -7.02 2.61
CA VAL A 441 -4.30 -6.92 1.94
C VAL A 441 -5.37 -7.04 3.01
N VAL A 442 -6.21 -6.02 3.14
CA VAL A 442 -7.20 -5.93 4.23
C VAL A 442 -8.58 -5.51 3.71
N SER A 443 -9.60 -6.17 4.25
CA SER A 443 -11.02 -5.81 4.12
C SER A 443 -11.48 -5.14 5.40
N ALA A 444 -12.28 -4.09 5.25
CA ALA A 444 -12.92 -3.33 6.33
C ALA A 444 -14.10 -4.07 6.97
N GLY A 445 -14.35 -5.32 6.58
CA GLY A 445 -15.36 -6.17 7.21
C GLY A 445 -16.80 -5.63 7.14
N PRO A 446 -17.68 -6.16 8.00
CA PRO A 446 -19.07 -5.74 8.11
C PRO A 446 -19.30 -4.28 8.50
N ASP A 447 -18.41 -3.68 9.30
CA ASP A 447 -18.57 -2.32 9.80
C ASP A 447 -18.12 -1.24 8.80
N LYS A 448 -17.39 -1.65 7.75
CA LYS A 448 -16.86 -0.80 6.66
C LYS A 448 -15.84 0.22 7.15
N GLN A 449 -15.19 -0.04 8.29
CA GLN A 449 -14.15 0.81 8.86
C GLN A 449 -12.87 0.00 9.01
N LEU A 450 -11.76 0.53 8.50
CA LEU A 450 -10.49 -0.15 8.57
C LEU A 450 -9.83 0.10 9.93
N GLY A 451 -9.27 -0.95 10.51
CA GLY A 451 -8.34 -0.88 11.64
C GLY A 451 -6.94 -0.39 11.27
N VAL A 452 -6.81 0.34 10.18
CA VAL A 452 -5.57 0.97 9.72
C VAL A 452 -5.83 2.46 9.52
N PHE A 453 -4.92 3.29 10.01
CA PHE A 453 -5.02 4.72 9.82
C PHE A 453 -4.85 5.08 8.33
N LEU A 454 -5.85 5.79 7.80
CA LEU A 454 -5.82 6.35 6.46
C LEU A 454 -6.10 7.86 6.54
N TYR A 455 -5.37 8.64 5.74
CA TYR A 455 -5.70 10.05 5.55
C TYR A 455 -6.93 10.15 4.66
N GLY A 456 -7.88 11.02 5.02
CA GLY A 456 -9.03 11.30 4.16
C GLY A 456 -8.68 12.24 3.00
N ASP A 457 -9.45 12.17 1.91
CA ASP A 457 -9.24 12.94 0.67
C ASP A 457 -9.06 14.45 0.93
N ALA A 458 -9.87 15.03 1.81
CA ALA A 458 -9.79 16.45 2.14
C ALA A 458 -8.51 16.79 2.92
N ALA A 459 -8.03 15.90 3.79
CA ALA A 459 -6.77 16.09 4.51
C ALA A 459 -5.60 16.03 3.51
N LEU A 460 -5.60 15.01 2.65
CA LEU A 460 -4.61 14.84 1.59
C LEU A 460 -4.60 16.04 0.64
N GLN A 461 -5.75 16.48 0.13
CA GLN A 461 -5.83 17.66 -0.76
C GLN A 461 -5.41 18.96 -0.05
N SER A 462 -5.75 19.14 1.22
CA SER A 462 -5.32 20.32 2.00
C SER A 462 -3.81 20.33 2.24
N ASP A 463 -3.23 19.14 2.45
CA ASP A 463 -1.80 18.97 2.57
C ASP A 463 -1.15 19.21 1.20
N LEU A 464 -1.67 18.67 0.09
CA LEU A 464 -1.16 18.93 -1.28
C LEU A 464 -1.10 20.44 -1.58
N ALA A 465 -2.13 21.19 -1.17
CA ALA A 465 -2.16 22.65 -1.26
C ALA A 465 -1.17 23.36 -0.31
N THR A 466 -0.80 22.73 0.82
CA THR A 466 0.20 23.25 1.76
C THR A 466 1.62 22.92 1.31
N ALA A 467 1.85 21.75 0.71
CA ALA A 467 3.10 21.42 0.01
C ALA A 467 3.37 22.42 -1.13
N ALA A 468 2.31 22.85 -1.84
CA ALA A 468 2.33 23.92 -2.84
C ALA A 468 2.83 25.30 -2.29
N SER A 469 2.95 25.50 -0.97
CA SER A 469 3.53 26.72 -0.40
C SER A 469 5.06 26.70 -0.25
N GLY A 470 5.77 25.75 -0.86
CA GLY A 470 7.23 25.64 -0.81
C GLY A 470 7.79 24.98 0.47
N SER A 471 6.91 24.48 1.33
CA SER A 471 7.30 23.66 2.48
C SER A 471 7.21 22.20 2.07
N ILE A 472 8.34 21.65 1.60
CA ILE A 472 8.50 20.24 1.19
C ILE A 472 8.30 19.24 2.36
N TYR A 473 7.97 19.74 3.55
CA TYR A 473 8.03 19.05 4.82
C TYR A 473 6.80 19.37 5.70
N SER A 474 5.57 19.22 5.19
CA SER A 474 4.41 19.12 6.09
C SER A 474 4.51 17.81 6.87
N ALA A 475 4.20 17.76 8.16
CA ALA A 475 4.41 16.57 8.99
C ALA A 475 3.58 15.32 8.59
N ALA A 476 2.60 15.46 7.69
CA ALA A 476 1.71 14.40 7.22
C ALA A 476 2.21 13.68 5.95
N PHE A 477 2.86 14.41 5.03
CA PHE A 477 3.44 13.84 3.80
C PHE A 477 4.55 12.81 4.00
N PRO A 478 5.42 12.89 5.01
CA PRO A 478 6.49 11.94 5.20
C PRO A 478 5.92 10.53 5.34
N LEU A 479 4.94 10.27 6.21
CA LEU A 479 4.48 8.89 6.43
C LEU A 479 3.87 8.25 5.18
N LEU A 480 2.99 8.97 4.48
CA LEU A 480 2.33 8.43 3.30
C LEU A 480 3.25 8.47 2.05
N GLY A 481 4.13 9.47 1.93
CA GLY A 481 5.22 9.51 0.95
C GLY A 481 6.31 8.46 1.20
N MET A 482 6.50 8.00 2.44
CA MET A 482 7.43 6.94 2.83
C MET A 482 6.80 5.54 2.69
N GLU A 483 5.46 5.43 2.76
CA GLU A 483 4.74 4.21 2.39
C GLU A 483 4.74 4.00 0.86
N SER A 484 4.56 5.08 0.08
CA SER A 484 4.29 5.02 -1.36
C SER A 484 5.47 5.34 -2.27
N LEU A 485 6.47 6.05 -1.77
CA LEU A 485 7.73 6.40 -2.44
C LEU A 485 7.58 7.29 -3.65
N ALA A 486 7.58 8.60 -3.42
CA ALA A 486 8.56 9.42 -4.12
C ALA A 486 8.61 10.86 -3.61
N ALA A 487 9.64 11.10 -2.81
CA ALA A 487 10.23 12.42 -2.81
C ALA A 487 10.90 12.67 -4.19
N PRO A 488 10.72 13.85 -4.81
CA PRO A 488 11.49 14.24 -6.00
C PRO A 488 12.98 14.24 -5.71
N LEU A 489 13.78 13.55 -6.53
CA LEU A 489 15.23 13.58 -6.36
C LEU A 489 15.80 14.90 -6.88
N ASN A 490 16.04 15.84 -5.98
CA ASN A 490 16.76 17.05 -6.34
C ASN A 490 18.28 16.77 -6.34
N TYR A 491 18.97 17.07 -7.46
CA TYR A 491 20.43 16.96 -7.52
C TYR A 491 21.15 17.85 -6.49
N GLN A 492 20.53 18.96 -6.08
CA GLN A 492 21.05 19.77 -4.98
C GLN A 492 21.10 18.95 -3.70
N ASP A 493 20.19 18.01 -3.45
CA ASP A 493 20.23 17.13 -2.28
C ASP A 493 21.41 16.18 -2.35
N LEU A 494 21.71 15.63 -3.53
CA LEU A 494 22.93 14.83 -3.74
C LEU A 494 24.20 15.68 -3.54
N THR A 495 24.21 16.92 -4.05
CA THR A 495 25.35 17.84 -3.91
C THR A 495 25.54 18.29 -2.46
N ASN A 496 24.45 18.56 -1.76
CA ASN A 496 24.41 18.89 -0.35
C ASN A 496 24.96 17.71 0.47
N LEU A 497 24.42 16.52 0.25
CA LEU A 497 24.85 15.26 0.85
C LEU A 497 26.36 15.00 0.66
N VAL A 498 26.88 15.25 -0.54
CA VAL A 498 28.30 15.03 -0.89
C VAL A 498 29.23 16.13 -0.37
N THR A 499 28.73 17.35 -0.13
CA THR A 499 29.53 18.49 0.34
C THR A 499 29.50 18.69 1.86
N GLY A 500 28.94 17.73 2.60
CA GLY A 500 28.84 17.76 4.07
C GLY A 500 28.02 18.93 4.60
N LYS A 501 27.30 19.61 3.71
CA LYS A 501 26.27 20.58 4.08
C LYS A 501 24.97 19.80 4.19
N VAL A 502 24.08 20.31 5.02
CA VAL A 502 22.67 19.89 5.09
C VAL A 502 22.43 18.83 6.15
N SER A 503 22.01 19.37 7.31
CA SER A 503 20.75 18.94 7.93
C SER A 503 19.73 18.70 6.82
N LEU A 504 19.68 17.46 6.29
CA LEU A 504 18.56 17.03 5.45
C LEU A 504 17.31 17.29 6.29
N GLY A 505 16.29 17.89 5.66
CA GLY A 505 15.13 18.51 6.28
C GLY A 505 14.65 17.76 7.52
N ASP A 506 14.30 18.54 8.55
CA ASP A 506 14.00 18.10 9.91
C ASP A 506 13.51 16.66 9.98
N THR A 507 14.23 15.91 10.80
CA THR A 507 13.84 14.59 11.29
C THR A 507 12.33 14.52 11.46
N VAL A 508 11.68 13.46 10.95
CA VAL A 508 10.25 13.16 11.13
C VAL A 508 9.80 13.62 12.52
N THR A 509 9.36 14.87 12.61
CA THR A 509 8.95 15.43 13.89
C THR A 509 7.66 14.71 14.19
N SER A 510 7.57 14.16 15.40
CA SER A 510 6.44 13.39 15.92
C SER A 510 5.13 13.74 15.24
N VAL A 511 4.36 12.70 14.87
CA VAL A 511 2.96 12.76 14.42
C VAL A 511 2.15 13.53 15.46
N SER A 512 2.18 14.85 15.38
CA SER A 512 1.61 15.76 16.36
C SER A 512 0.70 16.69 15.59
N SER A 513 -0.58 16.34 15.67
CA SER A 513 -1.76 17.12 15.30
C SER A 513 -1.91 17.48 13.81
N SER A 514 -2.47 16.55 13.04
CA SER A 514 -3.38 16.96 11.96
C SER A 514 -4.58 17.71 12.57
N PRO A 515 -5.11 18.79 11.94
CA PRO A 515 -6.09 19.68 12.57
C PRO A 515 -7.50 19.08 12.72
N ASN A 516 -7.78 17.92 12.13
CA ASN A 516 -9.12 17.33 12.12
C ASN A 516 -9.08 15.95 12.77
N TYR A 517 -9.19 15.90 14.10
CA TYR A 517 -9.46 14.70 14.90
C TYR A 517 -8.84 13.39 14.34
N PRO A 518 -7.53 13.15 14.47
CA PRO A 518 -6.99 11.83 14.16
C PRO A 518 -7.72 10.79 15.02
N PRO A 519 -8.13 9.64 14.45
CA PRO A 519 -8.78 8.58 15.21
C PRO A 519 -7.85 8.18 16.37
N THR A 520 -8.42 8.02 17.56
CA THR A 520 -7.61 7.62 18.70
C THR A 520 -7.11 6.20 18.49
N THR A 521 -6.03 5.83 19.16
CA THR A 521 -5.52 4.45 19.18
C THR A 521 -6.61 3.42 19.50
N LEU A 522 -7.58 3.80 20.34
CA LEU A 522 -8.71 2.96 20.70
C LEU A 522 -9.72 2.81 19.54
N ASP A 523 -9.96 3.88 18.77
CA ASP A 523 -10.87 3.85 17.63
C ASP A 523 -10.33 2.93 16.54
N ILE A 524 -9.05 3.07 16.20
CA ILE A 524 -8.37 2.20 15.21
C ILE A 524 -8.44 0.73 15.64
N GLN A 525 -8.19 0.45 16.93
CA GLN A 525 -8.26 -0.91 17.43
C GLN A 525 -9.69 -1.47 17.43
N ALA A 526 -10.69 -0.62 17.68
CA ALA A 526 -12.10 -1.02 17.66
C ALA A 526 -12.57 -1.31 16.23
N GLN A 527 -12.14 -0.50 15.27
CA GLN A 527 -12.39 -0.68 13.83
C GLN A 527 -11.70 -1.96 13.32
N GLY A 528 -10.48 -2.26 13.78
CA GLY A 528 -9.76 -3.46 13.33
C GLY A 528 -10.24 -4.80 13.89
N GLN A 529 -11.35 -4.87 14.64
CA GLN A 529 -11.78 -6.11 15.31
C GLN A 529 -12.42 -7.12 14.35
N ASP A 530 -13.11 -6.65 13.32
CA ASP A 530 -13.78 -7.45 12.30
C ASP A 530 -13.07 -7.40 10.94
N ASP A 531 -11.94 -6.71 10.84
CA ASP A 531 -11.05 -6.70 9.69
C ASP A 531 -10.60 -8.12 9.31
N ILE A 532 -10.60 -8.40 8.01
CA ILE A 532 -10.07 -9.64 7.44
C ILE A 532 -8.82 -9.29 6.64
N ASN A 533 -7.71 -9.96 6.95
CA ASN A 533 -6.44 -9.72 6.26
C ASN A 533 -5.62 -11.00 6.04
N ASN A 534 -4.66 -10.93 5.13
CA ASN A 534 -3.71 -12.01 4.81
C ASN A 534 -2.61 -12.23 5.89
N HIS A 535 -2.53 -11.39 6.91
CA HIS A 535 -1.57 -11.55 8.01
C HIS A 535 -2.12 -12.45 9.13
N ASN A 536 -3.43 -12.44 9.37
CA ASN A 536 -4.08 -13.10 10.51
C ASN A 536 -5.07 -14.17 10.07
N ILE A 537 -4.79 -14.90 8.98
CA ILE A 537 -5.69 -15.96 8.50
C ILE A 537 -5.85 -17.00 9.62
N PRO A 538 -7.06 -17.16 10.19
CA PRO A 538 -7.27 -18.12 11.27
C PRO A 538 -6.88 -19.51 10.74
N ALA A 539 -6.00 -20.20 11.46
CA ALA A 539 -5.64 -21.59 11.20
C ALA A 539 -6.91 -22.47 11.24
N GLY A 540 -7.57 -22.58 10.10
CA GLY A 540 -8.98 -22.93 10.05
C GLY A 540 -9.44 -23.43 8.69
N GLY A 541 -8.59 -24.16 7.96
CA GLY A 541 -9.08 -25.05 6.91
C GLY A 541 -8.13 -25.36 5.77
N ILE A 542 -7.25 -26.34 6.00
CA ILE A 542 -6.92 -27.54 5.18
C ILE A 542 -5.43 -27.83 5.37
N GLY A 543 -5.14 -29.08 5.74
CA GLY A 543 -3.91 -29.50 6.37
C GLY A 543 -2.62 -29.25 5.57
N GLY A 544 -1.61 -28.85 6.32
CA GLY A 544 -0.23 -28.76 5.89
C GLY A 544 0.58 -28.20 7.05
N SER A 545 1.09 -29.09 7.89
CA SER A 545 2.05 -28.76 8.95
C SER A 545 3.21 -27.96 8.37
N ALA A 546 3.44 -26.74 8.86
CA ALA A 546 4.71 -26.06 8.75
C ALA A 546 5.57 -26.35 10.00
N PRO A 547 6.90 -26.45 9.85
CA PRO A 547 7.84 -26.88 10.89
C PRO A 547 8.03 -25.92 12.06
#